data_AF-A0A376BP27-F1
#
_entry.id   AF-A0A376BP27-F1
#
_cell.length_a   1.000
_cell.length_b   1.000
_cell.length_c   1.000
_cell.angle_alpha   90.00
_cell.angle_beta   90.00
_cell.angle_gamma   90.00
#
_symmetry.space_group_name_H-M   'P 1'
#
loop_
_entity.id
_entity.type
_entity.pdbx_description
1 polymer ?
#
loop_
_entity_poly.entity_id
_entity_poly.type
_entity_poly.pdbx_seq_one_letter_code
_entity_poly.pdbx_strand_id
1 'polypeptide(L)'
;MNFQNKYDFFSYFLDDNWTISKKFLAEKNWIAVPVPDTLTLIESEWLANNIFLYGNKYLEYSFEFNGHIQTKEIDNNQENIFNSDFLNHHLFIILTNYNLDFLYFKNQDNLYHLFCGTPDFVFNCLNCSLTMAKKIFFSNIFNNFDEDTDEFNYLRNIWFTYQNR
;
A
#
# COMPACT_ATOMS: atom_id res chain seq x y z
N MET A 1 -3.07 -5.67 -17.90
CA MET A 1 -3.45 -4.25 -17.75
C MET A 1 -2.45 -3.42 -18.54
N ASN A 2 -2.89 -2.65 -19.54
CA ASN A 2 -2.00 -1.87 -20.42
C ASN A 2 -2.35 -0.39 -20.32
N PHE A 3 -1.39 0.43 -19.88
CA PHE A 3 -1.49 1.89 -19.86
C PHE A 3 -0.82 2.47 -21.10
N GLN A 4 -1.44 3.46 -21.75
CA GLN A 4 -0.87 4.04 -22.99
C GLN A 4 0.28 4.99 -22.67
N ASN A 5 0.26 5.62 -21.49
CA ASN A 5 1.28 6.54 -21.03
C ASN A 5 1.34 6.58 -19.48
N LYS A 6 2.33 7.28 -18.92
CA LYS A 6 2.53 7.39 -17.46
C LYS A 6 1.40 8.15 -16.73
N TYR A 7 0.78 9.14 -17.38
CA TYR A 7 -0.32 9.90 -16.78
C TYR A 7 -1.55 9.03 -16.60
N ASP A 8 -1.85 8.15 -17.56
CA ASP A 8 -2.93 7.17 -17.43
C ASP A 8 -2.69 6.24 -16.24
N PHE A 9 -1.44 5.77 -16.06
CA PHE A 9 -1.08 4.94 -14.91
C PHE A 9 -1.27 5.67 -13.58
N PHE A 10 -0.68 6.86 -13.44
CA PHE A 10 -0.75 7.60 -12.18
C PHE A 10 -2.18 8.02 -11.86
N SER A 11 -2.94 8.53 -12.82
CA SER A 11 -4.34 8.93 -12.59
C SER A 11 -5.29 7.76 -12.34
N TYR A 12 -4.91 6.55 -12.77
CA TYR A 12 -5.68 5.34 -12.47
C TYR A 12 -5.50 4.89 -11.02
N PHE A 13 -4.25 4.85 -10.53
CA PHE A 13 -3.95 4.36 -9.18
C PHE A 13 -3.96 5.42 -8.10
N LEU A 14 -3.50 6.63 -8.39
CA LEU A 14 -3.17 7.66 -7.42
C LEU A 14 -4.10 8.87 -7.52
N ASP A 15 -4.21 9.61 -6.42
CA ASP A 15 -4.82 10.93 -6.36
C ASP A 15 -3.75 12.05 -6.41
N ASP A 16 -4.21 13.30 -6.28
CA ASP A 16 -3.33 14.49 -6.31
C ASP A 16 -2.33 14.53 -5.14
N ASN A 17 -2.58 13.79 -4.06
CA ASN A 17 -1.69 13.66 -2.91
C ASN A 17 -0.68 12.50 -3.06
N TRP A 18 -0.63 11.85 -4.23
CA TRP A 18 0.24 10.70 -4.49
C TRP A 18 -0.02 9.51 -3.57
N THR A 19 -1.29 9.32 -3.22
CA THR A 19 -1.81 8.19 -2.44
C THR A 19 -2.88 7.45 -3.25
N ILE A 20 -3.24 6.22 -2.86
CA ILE A 20 -4.22 5.41 -3.60
C ILE A 20 -5.56 6.13 -3.74
N SER A 21 -6.02 6.23 -4.98
CA SER A 21 -7.23 6.96 -5.35
C SER A 21 -8.47 6.37 -4.70
N LYS A 22 -9.22 7.20 -3.96
CA LYS A 22 -10.55 6.81 -3.43
C LYS A 22 -11.53 6.44 -4.54
N LYS A 23 -11.40 7.04 -5.73
CA LYS A 23 -12.22 6.71 -6.89
C LYS A 23 -11.95 5.27 -7.33
N PHE A 24 -10.68 4.90 -7.47
CA PHE A 24 -10.27 3.52 -7.78
C PHE A 24 -10.83 2.52 -6.76
N LEU A 25 -10.68 2.81 -5.46
CA LEU A 25 -11.19 1.95 -4.38
C LEU A 25 -12.72 1.81 -4.41
N ALA A 26 -13.44 2.89 -4.74
CA ALA A 26 -14.90 2.86 -4.84
C ALA A 26 -15.38 2.03 -6.03
N GLU A 27 -14.74 2.19 -7.20
CA GLU A 27 -15.05 1.40 -8.41
C GLU A 27 -14.85 -0.10 -8.21
N LYS A 28 -13.84 -0.48 -7.41
CA LYS A 28 -13.54 -1.87 -7.06
C LYS A 28 -14.34 -2.40 -5.85
N ASN A 29 -15.08 -1.54 -5.16
CA ASN A 29 -15.68 -1.84 -3.85
C ASN A 29 -14.66 -2.36 -2.81
N TRP A 30 -13.45 -1.79 -2.80
CA TRP A 30 -12.33 -2.22 -1.96
C TRP A 30 -12.11 -1.32 -0.76
N ILE A 31 -11.79 -1.88 0.40
CA ILE A 31 -11.31 -1.07 1.53
C ILE A 31 -9.80 -0.90 1.43
N ALA A 32 -9.28 0.13 2.10
CA ALA A 32 -7.85 0.33 2.30
C ALA A 32 -7.60 0.60 3.78
N VAL A 33 -6.57 -0.03 4.34
CA VAL A 33 -6.16 0.22 5.73
C VAL A 33 -4.69 0.63 5.74
N PRO A 34 -4.39 1.83 6.24
CA PRO A 34 -3.01 2.27 6.41
C PRO A 34 -2.37 1.62 7.63
N VAL A 35 -1.09 1.28 7.45
CA VAL A 35 -0.19 0.68 8.44
C VAL A 35 1.06 1.55 8.48
N PRO A 36 1.60 1.89 9.65
CA PRO A 36 2.74 2.81 9.72
C PRO A 36 4.00 2.12 9.19
N ASP A 37 4.95 2.93 8.74
CA ASP A 37 6.28 2.47 8.30
C ASP A 37 6.23 1.52 7.08
N THR A 38 7.36 0.89 6.79
CA THR A 38 7.57 -0.15 5.78
C THR A 38 7.05 -1.51 6.24
N LEU A 39 6.87 -2.41 5.27
CA LEU A 39 6.43 -3.78 5.51
C LEU A 39 7.43 -4.54 6.40
N THR A 40 6.96 -5.07 7.52
CA THR A 40 7.79 -5.95 8.37
C THR A 40 7.94 -7.34 7.76
N LEU A 41 8.91 -8.11 8.27
CA LEU A 41 9.13 -9.50 7.83
C LEU A 41 7.87 -10.37 7.99
N ILE A 42 7.13 -10.20 9.09
CA ILE A 42 5.93 -11.00 9.37
C ILE A 42 4.74 -10.56 8.52
N GLU A 43 4.58 -9.25 8.28
CA GLU A 43 3.54 -8.74 7.36
C GLU A 43 3.83 -9.18 5.92
N SER A 44 5.09 -9.31 5.54
CA SER A 44 5.49 -9.86 4.24
C SER A 44 5.06 -11.31 4.08
N GLU A 45 5.13 -12.11 5.15
CA GLU A 45 4.66 -13.50 5.15
C GLU A 45 3.14 -13.56 4.98
N TRP A 46 2.43 -12.74 5.75
CA TRP A 46 0.97 -12.65 5.69
C TRP A 46 0.49 -12.17 4.32
N LEU A 47 1.13 -11.16 3.74
CA LEU A 47 0.84 -10.70 2.39
C LEU A 47 1.09 -11.81 1.36
N ALA A 48 2.24 -12.50 1.43
CA ALA A 48 2.56 -13.59 0.50
C ALA A 48 1.48 -14.69 0.53
N ASN A 49 1.09 -15.12 1.73
CA ASN A 49 0.07 -16.16 1.92
C ASN A 49 -1.29 -15.77 1.33
N ASN A 50 -1.65 -14.49 1.38
CA ASN A 50 -2.91 -14.00 0.80
C ASN A 50 -2.82 -13.81 -0.72
N ILE A 51 -1.67 -13.38 -1.25
CA ILE A 51 -1.44 -13.29 -2.70
C ILE A 51 -1.52 -14.67 -3.36
N PHE A 52 -1.10 -15.74 -2.67
CA PHE A 52 -1.20 -17.11 -3.17
C PHE A 52 -2.62 -17.55 -3.56
N LEU A 53 -3.65 -16.92 -2.99
CA LEU A 53 -5.05 -17.17 -3.36
C LEU A 53 -5.39 -16.68 -4.78
N TYR A 54 -4.58 -15.76 -5.33
CA TYR A 54 -4.77 -15.14 -6.64
C TYR A 54 -3.67 -15.49 -7.66
N GLY A 55 -2.61 -16.18 -7.22
CA GLY A 55 -1.52 -16.64 -8.09
C GLY A 55 -0.20 -16.83 -7.36
N ASN A 56 0.75 -17.47 -8.04
CA ASN A 56 2.11 -17.69 -7.53
C ASN A 56 3.08 -16.55 -7.87
N LYS A 57 2.58 -15.47 -8.46
CA LYS A 57 3.35 -14.31 -8.90
C LYS A 57 2.58 -13.04 -8.67
N TYR A 58 3.30 -11.94 -8.49
CA TYR A 58 2.73 -10.59 -8.45
C TYR A 58 3.49 -9.66 -9.40
N LEU A 59 2.85 -8.54 -9.71
CA LEU A 59 3.42 -7.41 -10.42
C LEU A 59 3.86 -6.37 -9.43
N GLU A 60 5.12 -5.95 -9.52
CA GLU A 60 5.67 -4.78 -8.85
C GLU A 60 5.72 -3.62 -9.83
N TYR A 61 5.17 -2.48 -9.43
CA TYR A 61 5.44 -1.18 -10.02
C TYR A 61 6.25 -0.34 -9.05
N SER A 62 7.39 0.18 -9.51
CA SER A 62 8.27 1.02 -8.69
C SER A 62 8.60 2.32 -9.44
N PHE A 63 8.51 3.45 -8.73
CA PHE A 63 8.68 4.79 -9.29
C PHE A 63 8.98 5.86 -8.23
N GLU A 64 9.63 6.94 -8.65
CA GLU A 64 9.75 8.19 -7.88
C GLU A 64 8.58 9.13 -8.19
N PHE A 65 8.42 10.18 -7.39
CA PHE A 65 7.51 11.29 -7.71
C PHE A 65 7.73 11.82 -9.14
N ASN A 66 6.69 11.73 -9.98
CA ASN A 66 6.70 12.06 -11.42
C ASN A 66 7.74 11.32 -12.29
N GLY A 67 8.40 10.30 -11.72
CA GLY A 67 9.46 9.53 -12.35
C GLY A 67 8.99 8.53 -13.40
N HIS A 68 9.94 7.71 -13.86
CA HIS A 68 9.64 6.59 -14.75
C HIS A 68 9.12 5.39 -13.95
N ILE A 69 8.14 4.70 -14.51
CA ILE A 69 7.55 3.50 -13.92
C ILE A 69 8.37 2.30 -14.36
N GLN A 70 9.00 1.62 -13.41
CA GLN A 70 9.57 0.30 -13.62
C GLN A 70 8.50 -0.74 -13.30
N THR A 71 8.49 -1.85 -14.05
CA THR A 71 7.55 -2.95 -13.82
C THR A 71 8.28 -4.27 -13.88
N LYS A 72 8.01 -5.14 -12.90
CA LYS A 72 8.57 -6.49 -12.82
C LYS A 72 7.47 -7.47 -12.43
N GLU A 73 7.55 -8.68 -12.96
CA GLU A 73 6.78 -9.81 -12.47
C GLU A 73 7.71 -10.65 -11.58
N ILE A 74 7.27 -10.94 -10.36
CA ILE A 74 8.11 -11.55 -9.32
C ILE A 74 7.37 -12.76 -8.75
N ASP A 75 8.11 -13.83 -8.46
CA ASP A 75 7.56 -15.00 -7.79
C ASP A 75 7.10 -14.63 -6.37
N ASN A 76 5.88 -15.03 -6.03
CA ASN A 76 5.28 -14.75 -4.74
C ASN A 76 5.92 -15.61 -3.65
N ASN A 77 6.66 -14.98 -2.75
CA ASN A 77 7.10 -15.53 -1.48
C ASN A 77 7.45 -14.38 -0.51
N GLN A 78 7.59 -14.72 0.76
CA GLN A 78 7.85 -13.77 1.84
C GLN A 78 9.12 -12.92 1.58
N GLU A 79 10.21 -13.55 1.16
CA GLU A 79 11.50 -12.88 0.94
C GLU A 79 11.42 -11.86 -0.20
N ASN A 80 10.81 -12.24 -1.32
CA ASN A 80 10.64 -11.35 -2.47
C ASN A 80 9.76 -10.16 -2.12
N ILE A 81 8.65 -10.37 -1.42
CA ILE A 81 7.77 -9.28 -0.98
C ILE A 81 8.51 -8.31 -0.05
N PHE A 82 9.26 -8.82 0.92
CA PHE A 82 10.04 -7.99 1.82
C PHE A 82 11.11 -7.19 1.05
N ASN A 83 11.81 -7.84 0.12
CA ASN A 83 12.85 -7.20 -0.69
C ASN A 83 12.28 -6.14 -1.66
N SER A 84 11.07 -6.33 -2.18
CA SER A 84 10.37 -5.33 -2.98
C SER A 84 10.18 -4.01 -2.23
N ASP A 85 9.95 -4.07 -0.92
CA ASP A 85 9.86 -2.88 -0.09
C ASP A 85 11.25 -2.36 0.33
N PHE A 86 12.07 -3.25 0.91
CA PHE A 86 13.33 -2.92 1.57
C PHE A 86 14.40 -2.40 0.61
N LEU A 87 14.59 -3.07 -0.54
CA LEU A 87 15.61 -2.65 -1.52
C LEU A 87 15.19 -1.37 -2.26
N ASN A 88 13.89 -1.07 -2.29
CA ASN A 88 13.32 0.11 -2.91
C ASN A 88 12.83 1.12 -1.86
N HIS A 89 13.60 1.31 -0.79
CA HIS A 89 13.26 2.21 0.32
C HIS A 89 13.03 3.68 -0.09
N HIS A 90 13.50 4.11 -1.26
CA HIS A 90 13.37 5.49 -1.76
C HIS A 90 12.30 5.64 -2.85
N LEU A 91 11.51 4.60 -3.13
CA LEU A 91 10.52 4.58 -4.21
C LEU A 91 9.10 4.37 -3.66
N PHE A 92 8.11 4.87 -4.39
CA PHE A 92 6.76 4.34 -4.29
C PHE A 92 6.75 2.91 -4.81
N ILE A 93 6.00 2.04 -4.14
CA ILE A 93 5.78 0.65 -4.57
C ILE A 93 4.29 0.39 -4.67
N ILE A 94 3.85 -0.19 -5.79
CA ILE A 94 2.54 -0.82 -5.92
C ILE A 94 2.77 -2.30 -6.24
N LEU A 95 2.21 -3.19 -5.42
CA LEU A 95 2.14 -4.62 -5.74
C LEU A 95 0.71 -5.02 -6.07
N THR A 96 0.51 -5.77 -7.14
CA THR A 96 -0.82 -6.26 -7.56
C THR A 96 -0.66 -7.48 -8.47
N ASN A 97 -1.71 -7.90 -9.18
CA ASN A 97 -1.64 -8.89 -10.25
C ASN A 97 -2.35 -8.38 -11.52
N TYR A 98 -2.28 -9.13 -12.63
CA TYR A 98 -2.87 -8.69 -13.90
C TYR A 98 -4.39 -8.46 -13.84
N ASN A 99 -5.08 -9.17 -12.95
CA ASN A 99 -6.52 -9.09 -12.75
C ASN A 99 -6.93 -7.96 -11.80
N LEU A 100 -5.98 -7.34 -11.11
CA LEU A 100 -6.22 -6.39 -10.03
C LEU A 100 -7.16 -6.99 -8.97
N ASP A 101 -6.75 -8.09 -8.36
CA ASP A 101 -7.48 -8.78 -7.28
C ASP A 101 -7.13 -8.22 -5.89
N PHE A 102 -5.95 -7.62 -5.76
CA PHE A 102 -5.46 -6.94 -4.55
C PHE A 102 -4.57 -5.76 -4.92
N LEU A 103 -4.27 -4.89 -3.96
CA LEU A 103 -3.25 -3.87 -4.11
C LEU A 103 -2.52 -3.62 -2.78
N TYR A 104 -1.20 -3.70 -2.80
CA TYR A 104 -0.33 -3.15 -1.77
C TYR A 104 0.24 -1.83 -2.28
N PHE A 105 0.29 -0.82 -1.43
CA PHE A 105 0.95 0.45 -1.75
C PHE A 105 1.90 0.87 -0.65
N LYS A 106 3.06 1.37 -1.02
CA LYS A 106 4.05 1.95 -0.12
C LYS A 106 4.34 3.38 -0.53
N ASN A 107 4.33 4.28 0.46
CA ASN A 107 4.76 5.66 0.27
C ASN A 107 6.31 5.74 0.12
N GLN A 108 6.76 6.62 -0.78
CA GLN A 108 8.18 6.90 -1.06
C GLN A 108 9.00 7.25 0.17
N ASP A 109 8.42 8.00 1.11
CA ASP A 109 9.13 8.51 2.28
C ASP A 109 9.06 7.52 3.46
N ASN A 110 8.57 6.28 3.21
CA ASN A 110 8.42 5.21 4.20
C ASN A 110 7.53 5.58 5.40
N LEU A 111 6.65 6.56 5.26
CA LEU A 111 5.80 7.01 6.37
C LEU A 111 4.68 6.00 6.67
N TYR A 112 4.20 5.30 5.65
CA TYR A 112 3.17 4.27 5.76
C TYR A 112 3.11 3.38 4.51
N HIS A 113 2.40 2.27 4.65
CA HIS A 113 1.92 1.45 3.56
C HIS A 113 0.41 1.17 3.69
N LEU A 114 -0.21 0.67 2.62
CA LEU A 114 -1.63 0.36 2.52
C LEU A 114 -1.82 -1.08 2.07
N PHE A 115 -2.70 -1.80 2.76
CA PHE A 115 -3.36 -2.98 2.21
C PHE A 115 -4.71 -2.57 1.63
N CYS A 116 -4.90 -2.79 0.34
CA CYS A 116 -6.11 -2.46 -0.40
C CYS A 116 -6.70 -3.73 -1.04
N GLY A 117 -8.01 -3.92 -0.92
CA GLY A 117 -8.67 -5.12 -1.45
C GLY A 117 -10.06 -5.33 -0.88
N THR A 118 -10.56 -6.56 -0.99
CA THR A 118 -11.74 -6.97 -0.23
C THR A 118 -11.45 -6.91 1.28
N PRO A 119 -12.48 -6.78 2.14
CA PRO A 119 -12.28 -6.83 3.58
C PRO A 119 -11.52 -8.07 4.05
N ASP A 120 -11.86 -9.24 3.51
CA ASP A 120 -11.19 -10.50 3.86
C ASP A 120 -9.70 -10.47 3.54
N PHE A 121 -9.32 -10.00 2.34
CA PHE A 121 -7.91 -9.85 1.97
C PHE A 121 -7.18 -8.92 2.94
N VAL A 122 -7.72 -7.72 3.16
CA VAL A 122 -7.08 -6.70 3.98
C VAL A 122 -6.89 -7.17 5.43
N PHE A 123 -7.92 -7.76 6.05
CA PHE A 123 -7.80 -8.24 7.43
C PHE A 123 -6.92 -9.48 7.57
N ASN A 124 -6.82 -10.32 6.55
CA ASN A 124 -5.88 -11.43 6.54
C ASN A 124 -4.43 -10.98 6.32
N CYS A 125 -4.19 -9.83 5.68
CA CYS A 125 -2.85 -9.23 5.58
C CYS A 125 -2.46 -8.54 6.88
N LEU A 126 -3.40 -7.83 7.53
CA LEU A 126 -3.15 -7.14 8.80
C LEU A 126 -2.99 -8.09 10.00
N ASN A 127 -3.65 -9.25 9.95
CA ASN A 127 -3.82 -10.19 11.07
C ASN A 127 -4.27 -9.53 12.39
N CYS A 128 -5.03 -8.44 12.30
CA CYS A 128 -5.62 -7.78 13.46
C CYS A 128 -6.93 -7.06 13.10
N SER A 129 -7.70 -6.72 14.13
CA SER A 129 -8.92 -5.93 13.95
C SER A 129 -8.62 -4.50 13.50
N LEU A 130 -9.57 -3.85 12.81
CA LEU A 130 -9.47 -2.44 12.43
C LEU A 130 -9.22 -1.51 13.63
N THR A 131 -9.84 -1.80 14.78
CA THR A 131 -9.63 -1.06 16.03
C THR A 131 -8.18 -1.15 16.50
N MET A 132 -7.55 -2.33 16.35
CA MET A 132 -6.15 -2.51 16.71
C MET A 132 -5.22 -1.83 15.69
N ALA A 133 -5.47 -2.00 14.40
CA ALA A 133 -4.74 -1.31 13.33
C ALA A 133 -4.73 0.21 13.56
N LYS A 134 -5.88 0.79 13.92
CA LYS A 134 -6.00 2.22 14.29
C LYS A 134 -5.08 2.58 15.45
N LYS A 135 -5.08 1.79 16.53
CA LYS A 135 -4.25 2.05 17.70
C LYS A 135 -2.77 1.98 17.36
N ILE A 136 -2.35 0.99 16.58
CA ILE A 136 -0.96 0.83 16.13
C ILE A 136 -0.55 2.04 15.28
N PHE A 137 -1.36 2.41 14.29
CA PHE A 137 -1.09 3.52 13.39
C PHE A 137 -0.93 4.84 14.16
N PHE A 138 -1.89 5.21 15.00
CA PHE A 138 -1.79 6.43 15.79
C PHE A 138 -0.71 6.37 16.86
N SER A 139 -0.48 5.21 17.49
CA SER A 139 0.64 5.07 18.44
C SER A 139 1.99 5.32 17.77
N ASN A 140 2.19 4.86 16.53
CA ASN A 140 3.42 5.13 15.81
C ASN A 140 3.57 6.64 15.56
N ILE A 141 2.50 7.30 15.10
CA ILE A 141 2.49 8.76 14.87
C ILE A 141 2.86 9.52 16.15
N PHE A 142 2.15 9.27 17.26
CA PHE A 142 2.36 9.98 18.53
C PHE A 142 3.75 9.76 19.15
N ASN A 143 4.38 8.61 18.88
CA ASN A 143 5.70 8.30 19.42
C ASN A 143 6.83 8.91 18.57
N ASN A 144 6.58 9.22 17.30
CA ASN A 144 7.60 9.64 16.35
C ASN A 144 7.49 11.12 15.93
N PHE A 145 6.33 11.75 16.08
CA PHE A 145 6.07 13.11 15.60
C PHE A 145 5.28 13.93 16.62
N ASP A 146 5.67 15.19 16.79
CA ASP A 146 4.90 16.17 17.58
C ASP A 146 3.60 16.56 16.84
N GLU A 147 2.53 16.88 17.56
CA GLU A 147 1.21 17.17 16.96
C GLU A 147 1.20 18.38 16.01
N ASP A 148 2.17 19.28 16.17
CA ASP A 148 2.32 20.50 15.38
C ASP A 148 3.12 20.30 14.08
N THR A 149 3.62 19.08 13.78
CA THR A 149 4.39 18.83 12.56
C THR A 149 3.52 18.54 11.34
N ASP A 150 4.07 18.81 10.16
CA ASP A 150 3.43 18.49 8.89
C ASP A 150 3.24 16.97 8.73
N GLU A 151 4.21 16.16 9.17
CA GLU A 151 4.16 14.70 9.13
C GLU A 151 3.03 14.13 9.99
N PHE A 152 2.85 14.66 11.21
CA PHE A 152 1.76 14.25 12.09
C PHE A 152 0.41 14.49 11.42
N ASN A 153 0.22 15.70 10.90
CA ASN A 153 -1.03 16.10 10.25
C ASN A 153 -1.27 15.33 8.95
N TYR A 154 -0.22 15.09 8.16
CA TYR A 154 -0.27 14.27 6.96
C TYR A 154 -0.72 12.84 7.26
N LEU A 155 -0.05 12.13 8.18
CA LEU A 155 -0.40 10.75 8.54
C LEU A 155 -1.79 10.63 9.15
N ARG A 156 -2.17 11.58 10.01
CA ARG A 156 -3.53 11.69 10.54
C ARG A 156 -4.56 11.81 9.42
N ASN A 157 -4.30 12.65 8.42
CA ASN A 157 -5.17 12.82 7.27
C ASN A 157 -5.22 11.58 6.38
N ILE A 158 -4.11 10.86 6.21
CA ILE A 158 -4.07 9.57 5.50
C ILE A 158 -5.04 8.58 6.14
N TRP A 159 -5.00 8.41 7.47
CA TRP A 159 -5.95 7.53 8.16
C TRP A 159 -7.40 7.92 7.86
N PHE A 160 -7.77 9.19 8.09
CA PHE A 160 -9.15 9.65 7.89
C PHE A 160 -9.63 9.59 6.44
N THR A 161 -8.73 9.74 5.48
CA THR A 161 -9.03 9.61 4.04
C THR A 161 -9.66 8.25 3.74
N TYR A 162 -9.16 7.18 4.36
CA TYR A 162 -9.61 5.81 4.11
C TYR A 162 -10.69 5.29 5.06
N GLN A 163 -10.97 5.98 6.17
CA GLN A 163 -12.06 5.57 7.08
C GLN A 163 -13.44 6.09 6.68
N ASN A 164 -13.51 7.21 5.96
CA ASN A 164 -14.79 7.81 5.58
C ASN A 164 -15.33 7.14 4.31
N ARG A 165 -16.20 6.14 4.51
CA ARG A 165 -17.15 5.61 3.51
C ARG A 165 -18.57 5.91 3.95
#